data_AF-A0A7W0F2R1-F1
#
_entry.id   AF-A0A7W0F2R1-F1
#
_cell.length_a   1.000
_cell.length_b   1.000
_cell.length_c   1.000
_cell.angle_alpha   90.00
_cell.angle_beta   90.00
_cell.angle_gamma   90.00
#
_symmetry.space_group_name_H-M   'P 1'
#
loop_
_entity.id
_entity.type
_entity.pdbx_description
1 polymer ?
#
loop_
_entity_poly.entity_id
_entity_poly.type
_entity_poly.pdbx_seq_one_letter_code
_entity_poly.pdbx_strand_id
1 'polypeptide(L)'
;RYDKILQQRKDCDKKGDWTSCIEQCDGFLSLFENTYRNNELKEIREDMDAAQDLKELQQLATELEPDHKAIRNLYSDYLVQHPSFLQKANIQEEIGKRQKLMDQAENFRGIRIASNDASKSFIERIQELDQYIDRDPTGPYADEARKIRDRIRNERLEYDRKNRMETERKRQETALQLEQMQQQQQTETLNRETMNIKSRLREHSHIFSFNDDGTFTDKRTGLTWCVLDSSVVLGKCLNYGEALHYVNNLRTGGKNRWRLPTFSELAGIYKQEPFYPSESWKWFWTIEKVVKGYHEMVGIVNAGKENVFQRQYVPTKECGTVHAVHP
;
A
#
# COMPACT_ATOMS: atom_id res chain seq x y z
N ARG A 1 -32.00 81.30 6.50
CA ARG A 1 -31.26 81.00 5.25
C ARG A 1 -30.22 79.90 5.49
N TYR A 2 -29.39 80.01 6.52
CA TYR A 2 -28.48 78.95 6.99
C TYR A 2 -29.17 77.58 7.19
N ASP A 3 -30.26 77.52 7.95
CA ASP A 3 -30.97 76.26 8.22
C ASP A 3 -31.57 75.61 6.96
N LYS A 4 -31.83 76.42 5.92
CA LYS A 4 -32.32 75.93 4.62
C LYS A 4 -31.22 75.17 3.88
N ILE A 5 -29.97 75.62 3.97
CA ILE A 5 -28.81 74.96 3.37
C ILE A 5 -28.53 73.63 4.08
N LEU A 6 -28.63 73.61 5.42
CA LEU A 6 -28.50 72.37 6.20
C LEU A 6 -29.59 71.34 5.85
N GLN A 7 -30.82 71.79 5.62
CA GLN A 7 -31.91 70.91 5.23
C GLN A 7 -31.72 70.38 3.79
N GLN A 8 -31.28 71.24 2.86
CA GLN A 8 -31.02 70.85 1.47
C GLN A 8 -29.86 69.87 1.35
N ARG A 9 -28.81 69.99 2.17
CA ARG A 9 -27.72 69.01 2.23
C ARG A 9 -28.26 67.60 2.46
N LYS A 10 -29.16 67.42 3.42
CA LYS A 10 -29.78 66.12 3.71
C LYS A 10 -30.52 65.54 2.50
N ASP A 11 -31.08 66.39 1.64
CA ASP A 11 -31.75 65.95 0.42
C ASP A 11 -30.74 65.60 -0.69
N CYS A 12 -29.63 66.34 -0.80
CA CYS A 12 -28.53 66.02 -1.72
C CYS A 12 -27.80 64.72 -1.32
N ASP A 13 -27.54 64.51 -0.02
CA ASP A 13 -26.95 63.27 0.52
C ASP A 13 -27.80 62.04 0.16
N LYS A 14 -29.14 62.17 0.22
CA LYS A 14 -30.07 61.10 -0.18
C LYS A 14 -30.08 60.86 -1.69
N LYS A 15 -29.87 61.90 -2.50
CA LYS A 15 -29.87 61.81 -3.96
C LYS A 15 -28.52 61.35 -4.51
N GLY A 16 -27.44 61.47 -3.74
CA GLY A 16 -26.08 61.20 -4.23
C GLY A 16 -25.66 62.17 -5.34
N ASP A 17 -26.14 63.40 -5.26
CA ASP A 17 -25.88 64.51 -6.18
C ASP A 17 -25.81 65.81 -5.36
N TRP A 18 -24.62 66.38 -5.30
CA TRP A 18 -24.31 67.55 -4.48
C TRP A 18 -24.14 68.83 -5.29
N THR A 19 -24.18 68.78 -6.63
CA THR A 19 -23.86 69.93 -7.51
C THR A 19 -24.69 71.17 -7.16
N SER A 20 -26.02 71.03 -7.07
CA SER A 20 -26.90 72.14 -6.73
C SER A 20 -26.80 72.61 -5.27
N CYS A 21 -26.39 71.73 -4.35
CA CYS A 21 -26.16 72.07 -2.95
C CYS A 21 -24.85 72.85 -2.75
N ILE A 22 -23.78 72.47 -3.47
CA ILE A 22 -22.50 73.17 -3.47
C ILE A 22 -22.66 74.59 -4.02
N GLU A 23 -23.35 74.76 -5.16
CA GLU A 23 -23.61 76.09 -5.75
C GLU A 23 -24.35 77.02 -4.77
N GLN A 24 -25.32 76.49 -4.02
CA GLN A 24 -26.07 77.26 -3.03
C GLN A 24 -25.22 77.61 -1.79
N CYS A 25 -24.32 76.70 -1.37
CA CYS A 25 -23.33 77.00 -0.34
C CYS A 25 -22.37 78.12 -0.79
N ASP A 26 -21.88 78.06 -2.02
CA ASP A 26 -20.95 79.06 -2.58
C ASP A 26 -21.61 80.43 -2.74
N GLY A 27 -22.87 80.44 -3.19
CA GLY A 27 -23.68 81.65 -3.23
C GLY A 27 -23.93 82.27 -1.84
N PHE A 28 -24.03 81.46 -0.79
CA PHE A 28 -24.14 81.98 0.57
C PHE A 28 -22.80 82.49 1.11
N LEU A 29 -21.71 81.73 0.89
CA LEU A 29 -20.36 82.10 1.35
C LEU A 29 -19.88 83.41 0.71
N SER A 30 -20.19 83.64 -0.57
CA SER A 30 -19.85 84.88 -1.29
C SER A 30 -20.62 86.12 -0.81
N LEU A 31 -21.84 85.96 -0.30
CA LEU A 31 -22.68 87.08 0.15
C LEU A 31 -22.40 87.53 1.60
N PHE A 32 -21.74 86.71 2.41
CA PHE A 32 -21.65 86.92 3.87
C PHE A 32 -20.23 86.72 4.44
N GLU A 33 -19.18 87.20 3.76
CA GLU A 33 -17.75 86.87 3.98
C GLU A 33 -17.18 86.88 5.42
N ASN A 34 -17.81 87.52 6.43
CA ASN A 34 -17.24 87.69 7.78
C ASN A 34 -18.17 87.32 8.96
N THR A 35 -18.98 86.25 8.85
CA THR A 35 -19.77 85.76 10.00
C THR A 35 -19.18 84.52 10.66
N TYR A 36 -19.35 84.35 11.98
CA TYR A 36 -18.90 83.17 12.75
C TYR A 36 -19.42 81.83 12.16
N ARG A 37 -20.53 81.86 11.42
CA ARG A 37 -21.15 80.69 10.78
C ARG A 37 -20.50 80.29 9.44
N ASN A 38 -19.51 81.03 8.95
CA ASN A 38 -18.85 80.74 7.67
C ASN A 38 -17.87 79.58 7.75
N ASN A 39 -17.24 79.34 8.91
CA ASN A 39 -16.26 78.26 9.05
C ASN A 39 -16.96 76.89 8.99
N GLU A 40 -18.05 76.72 9.74
CA GLU A 40 -18.88 75.51 9.70
C GLU A 40 -19.44 75.27 8.29
N LEU A 41 -19.87 76.33 7.59
CA LEU A 41 -20.38 76.18 6.22
C LEU A 41 -19.30 75.83 5.20
N LYS A 42 -18.06 76.29 5.38
CA LYS A 42 -16.90 75.87 4.57
C LYS A 42 -16.58 74.39 4.76
N GLU A 43 -16.58 73.91 6.00
CA GLU A 43 -16.40 72.48 6.31
C GLU A 43 -17.51 71.63 5.67
N ILE A 44 -18.76 72.11 5.70
CA ILE A 44 -19.89 71.43 5.06
C ILE A 44 -19.74 71.39 3.54
N ARG A 45 -19.27 72.48 2.92
CA ARG A 45 -19.01 72.55 1.49
C ARG A 45 -17.90 71.59 1.08
N GLU A 46 -16.78 71.58 1.80
CA GLU A 46 -15.65 70.68 1.58
C GLU A 46 -16.06 69.20 1.72
N ASP A 47 -16.93 68.86 2.67
CA ASP A 47 -17.46 67.50 2.82
C ASP A 47 -18.34 67.06 1.65
N MET A 48 -19.14 67.97 1.09
CA MET A 48 -19.97 67.67 -0.09
C MET A 48 -19.14 67.51 -1.36
N ASP A 49 -18.07 68.30 -1.52
CA ASP A 49 -17.10 68.17 -2.61
C ASP A 49 -16.41 66.80 -2.54
N ALA A 50 -15.92 66.44 -1.34
CA ALA A 50 -15.37 65.11 -1.09
C ALA A 50 -16.39 64.01 -1.40
N ALA A 51 -17.66 64.14 -0.98
CA ALA A 51 -18.70 63.15 -1.27
C ALA A 51 -18.96 62.96 -2.77
N GLN A 52 -18.85 64.02 -3.56
CA GLN A 52 -18.94 63.97 -5.03
C GLN A 52 -17.74 63.23 -5.62
N ASP A 53 -16.51 63.56 -5.22
CA ASP A 53 -15.28 62.90 -5.68
C ASP A 53 -15.26 61.40 -5.35
N LEU A 54 -15.81 61.03 -4.18
CA LEU A 54 -15.92 59.62 -3.77
C LEU A 54 -16.72 58.78 -4.77
N LYS A 55 -17.74 59.35 -5.42
CA LYS A 55 -18.57 58.64 -6.40
C LYS A 55 -17.75 58.26 -7.65
N GLU A 56 -16.90 59.16 -8.12
CA GLU A 56 -16.00 58.91 -9.24
C GLU A 56 -14.93 57.89 -8.84
N LEU A 57 -14.40 58.01 -7.62
CA LEU A 57 -13.44 57.07 -7.05
C LEU A 57 -14.00 55.64 -6.96
N GLN A 58 -15.27 55.49 -6.60
CA GLN A 58 -15.96 54.19 -6.54
C GLN A 58 -16.13 53.54 -7.92
N GLN A 59 -16.34 54.34 -8.97
CA GLN A 59 -16.38 53.83 -10.34
C GLN A 59 -15.01 53.33 -10.77
N LEU A 60 -13.96 54.13 -10.54
CA LEU A 60 -12.59 53.74 -10.83
C LEU A 60 -12.18 52.47 -10.05
N ALA A 61 -12.58 52.37 -8.78
CA ALA A 61 -12.34 51.16 -7.98
C ALA A 61 -13.01 49.91 -8.58
N THR A 62 -14.16 50.05 -9.24
CA THR A 62 -14.84 48.95 -9.93
C THR A 62 -14.07 48.51 -11.17
N GLU A 63 -13.47 49.45 -11.91
CA GLU A 63 -12.63 49.16 -13.08
C GLU A 63 -11.30 48.50 -12.71
N LEU A 64 -10.78 48.79 -11.51
CA LEU A 64 -9.55 48.20 -10.98
C LEU A 64 -9.72 46.77 -10.45
N GLU A 65 -10.95 46.25 -10.34
CA GLU A 65 -11.15 44.87 -9.86
C GLU A 65 -10.49 43.85 -10.81
N PRO A 66 -9.82 42.81 -10.28
CA PRO A 66 -9.73 42.41 -8.86
C PRO A 66 -8.46 42.92 -8.13
N ASP A 67 -7.78 43.97 -8.59
CA ASP A 67 -6.56 44.49 -7.95
C ASP A 67 -6.88 45.21 -6.63
N HIS A 68 -7.05 44.42 -5.57
CA HIS A 68 -7.33 44.91 -4.23
C HIS A 68 -6.22 45.80 -3.66
N LYS A 69 -4.98 45.67 -4.14
CA LYS A 69 -3.86 46.52 -3.69
C LYS A 69 -4.01 47.92 -4.28
N ALA A 70 -4.29 48.02 -5.57
CA ALA A 70 -4.55 49.29 -6.24
C ALA A 70 -5.78 49.98 -5.63
N ILE A 71 -6.88 49.25 -5.43
CA ILE A 71 -8.12 49.78 -4.82
C ILE A 71 -7.88 50.28 -3.38
N ARG A 72 -7.16 49.51 -2.55
CA ARG A 72 -6.82 49.91 -1.18
C ARG A 72 -5.99 51.19 -1.16
N ASN A 73 -4.98 51.29 -2.02
CA ASN A 73 -4.13 52.47 -2.12
C ASN A 73 -4.94 53.69 -2.59
N LEU A 74 -5.79 53.53 -3.60
CA LEU A 74 -6.69 54.57 -4.10
C LEU A 74 -7.54 55.19 -2.98
N TYR A 75 -8.22 54.36 -2.19
CA TYR A 75 -9.02 54.84 -1.06
C TYR A 75 -8.17 55.44 0.08
N SER A 76 -6.96 54.92 0.30
CA SER A 76 -6.06 55.44 1.33
C SER A 76 -5.54 56.83 0.97
N ASP A 77 -5.16 57.04 -0.29
CA ASP A 77 -4.69 58.33 -0.82
C ASP A 77 -5.80 59.38 -0.78
N TYR A 78 -7.04 58.97 -1.06
CA TYR A 78 -8.22 59.84 -0.91
C TYR A 78 -8.43 60.29 0.55
N LEU A 79 -8.32 59.39 1.53
CA LEU A 79 -8.46 59.77 2.95
C LEU A 79 -7.35 60.70 3.45
N VAL A 80 -6.15 60.63 2.85
CA VAL A 80 -5.05 61.56 3.14
C VAL A 80 -5.38 62.97 2.63
N GLN A 81 -6.01 63.07 1.46
CA GLN A 81 -6.43 64.35 0.87
C GLN A 81 -7.65 64.96 1.57
N HIS A 82 -8.53 64.12 2.13
CA HIS A 82 -9.77 64.54 2.82
C HIS A 82 -9.86 64.06 4.28
N PRO A 83 -8.97 64.51 5.20
CA PRO A 83 -8.87 63.98 6.57
C PRO A 83 -10.11 64.25 7.45
N SER A 84 -10.85 65.32 7.13
CA SER A 84 -12.06 65.74 7.84
C SER A 84 -13.36 65.19 7.25
N PHE A 85 -13.28 64.33 6.22
CA PHE A 85 -14.45 63.77 5.56
C PHE A 85 -15.35 62.99 6.53
N LEU A 86 -16.63 63.30 6.54
CA LEU A 86 -17.59 62.81 7.52
C LEU A 86 -17.81 61.29 7.41
N GLN A 87 -17.79 60.75 6.19
CA GLN A 87 -18.02 59.32 5.93
C GLN A 87 -16.73 58.50 5.82
N LYS A 88 -15.59 59.02 6.31
CA LYS A 88 -14.29 58.32 6.23
C LYS A 88 -14.30 56.91 6.82
N ALA A 89 -15.17 56.64 7.80
CA ALA A 89 -15.32 55.31 8.40
C ALA A 89 -15.75 54.24 7.36
N ASN A 90 -16.60 54.60 6.40
CA ASN A 90 -17.04 53.67 5.34
C ASN A 90 -15.87 53.28 4.44
N ILE A 91 -15.03 54.26 4.09
CA ILE A 91 -13.83 54.05 3.27
C ILE A 91 -12.79 53.23 4.04
N GLN A 92 -12.60 53.51 5.33
CA GLN A 92 -11.72 52.72 6.20
C GLN A 92 -12.18 51.25 6.30
N GLU A 93 -13.48 51.00 6.37
CA GLU A 93 -14.03 49.65 6.35
C GLU A 93 -13.71 48.93 5.02
N GLU A 94 -13.89 49.61 3.89
CA GLU A 94 -13.55 49.07 2.57
C GLU A 94 -12.04 48.77 2.43
N ILE A 95 -11.17 49.69 2.88
CA ILE A 95 -9.72 49.47 2.95
C ILE A 95 -9.42 48.19 3.76
N GLY A 96 -10.07 48.01 4.91
CA GLY A 96 -9.93 46.82 5.75
C GLY A 96 -10.38 45.54 5.04
N LYS A 97 -11.51 45.58 4.32
CA LYS A 97 -11.99 44.45 3.51
C LYS A 97 -10.99 44.08 2.42
N ARG A 98 -10.44 45.06 1.69
CA ARG A 98 -9.44 44.82 0.65
C ARG A 98 -8.16 44.23 1.21
N GLN A 99 -7.70 44.73 2.36
CA GLN A 99 -6.55 44.16 3.05
C GLN A 99 -6.78 42.69 3.42
N LYS A 100 -7.94 42.38 4.01
CA LYS A 100 -8.30 41.00 4.39
C LYS A 100 -8.30 40.05 3.20
N LEU A 101 -8.81 40.48 2.04
CA LEU A 101 -8.81 39.67 0.82
C LEU A 101 -7.37 39.38 0.32
N MET A 102 -6.48 40.39 0.37
CA MET A 102 -5.07 40.19 0.01
C MET A 102 -4.37 39.23 0.98
N ASP A 103 -4.59 39.37 2.28
CA ASP A 103 -4.00 38.49 3.30
C ASP A 103 -4.48 37.03 3.13
N GLN A 104 -5.76 36.85 2.81
CA GLN A 104 -6.32 35.54 2.48
C GLN A 104 -5.67 34.94 1.23
N ALA A 105 -5.43 35.76 0.19
CA ALA A 105 -4.77 35.34 -1.04
C ALA A 105 -3.32 34.89 -0.80
N GLU A 106 -2.54 35.67 -0.05
CA GLU A 106 -1.14 35.33 0.23
C GLU A 106 -1.01 34.11 1.15
N ASN A 107 -1.89 33.98 2.15
CA ASN A 107 -1.96 32.76 2.97
C ASN A 107 -2.25 31.52 2.11
N PHE A 108 -3.28 31.57 1.26
CA PHE A 108 -3.62 30.44 0.40
C PHE A 108 -2.52 30.14 -0.63
N ARG A 109 -1.81 31.15 -1.12
CA ARG A 109 -0.63 30.97 -1.96
C ARG A 109 0.44 30.11 -1.28
N GLY A 110 0.72 30.37 0.00
CA GLY A 110 1.62 29.53 0.81
C GLY A 110 1.14 28.08 0.89
N ILE A 111 -0.16 27.87 1.17
CA ILE A 111 -0.79 26.53 1.20
C ILE A 111 -0.64 25.82 -0.15
N ARG A 112 -0.85 26.52 -1.27
CA ARG A 112 -0.71 25.94 -2.61
C ARG A 112 0.73 25.51 -2.91
N ILE A 113 1.72 26.28 -2.49
CA ILE A 113 3.14 25.91 -2.63
C ILE A 113 3.42 24.64 -1.82
N ALA A 114 3.08 24.66 -0.53
CA ALA A 114 3.30 23.54 0.38
C ALA A 114 2.56 22.26 -0.06
N SER A 115 1.35 22.40 -0.61
CA SER A 115 0.56 21.30 -1.16
C SER A 115 1.15 20.67 -2.41
N ASN A 116 2.10 21.30 -3.09
CA ASN A 116 2.81 20.75 -4.25
C ASN A 116 4.25 20.33 -3.91
N ASP A 117 4.68 20.49 -2.66
CA ASP A 117 6.01 20.08 -2.22
C ASP A 117 6.09 18.55 -2.14
N ALA A 118 6.80 17.94 -3.09
CA ALA A 118 6.96 16.49 -3.17
C ALA A 118 7.87 15.92 -2.07
N SER A 119 8.61 16.76 -1.33
CA SER A 119 9.39 16.31 -0.17
C SER A 119 8.52 15.98 1.04
N LYS A 120 7.33 16.57 1.13
CA LYS A 120 6.33 16.27 2.16
C LYS A 120 5.52 15.03 1.80
N SER A 121 5.12 14.28 2.82
CA SER A 121 4.23 13.15 2.64
C SER A 121 2.85 13.59 2.16
N PHE A 122 2.12 12.66 1.52
CA PHE A 122 0.72 12.87 1.16
C PHE A 122 -0.13 13.27 2.38
N ILE A 123 0.16 12.71 3.55
CA ILE A 123 -0.60 12.95 4.78
C ILE A 123 -0.41 14.40 5.24
N GLU A 124 0.84 14.87 5.31
CA GLU A 124 1.15 16.24 5.74
C GLU A 124 0.51 17.27 4.79
N ARG A 125 0.63 17.05 3.48
CA ARG A 125 0.03 17.92 2.46
C ARG A 125 -1.49 18.00 2.58
N ILE A 126 -2.16 16.85 2.81
CA ILE A 126 -3.61 16.79 3.02
C ILE A 126 -3.99 17.49 4.33
N GLN A 127 -3.22 17.29 5.40
CA GLN A 127 -3.50 17.87 6.71
C GLN A 127 -3.40 19.40 6.70
N GLU A 128 -2.42 19.96 6.00
CA GLU A 128 -2.32 21.43 5.83
C GLU A 128 -3.54 22.01 5.11
N LEU A 129 -4.05 21.31 4.09
CA LEU A 129 -5.28 21.71 3.38
C LEU A 129 -6.52 21.58 4.25
N ASP A 130 -6.65 20.48 5.00
CA ASP A 130 -7.76 20.28 5.92
C ASP A 130 -7.76 21.36 7.01
N GLN A 131 -6.60 21.69 7.59
CA GLN A 131 -6.48 22.81 8.56
C GLN A 131 -6.86 24.17 7.97
N TYR A 132 -6.50 24.44 6.72
CA TYR A 132 -6.90 25.66 6.04
C TYR A 132 -8.42 25.73 5.86
N ILE A 133 -9.03 24.64 5.37
CA ILE A 133 -10.48 24.54 5.15
C ILE A 133 -11.25 24.66 6.47
N ASP A 134 -10.78 24.03 7.54
CA ASP A 134 -11.47 24.03 8.84
C ASP A 134 -11.51 25.42 9.49
N ARG A 135 -10.51 26.27 9.21
CA ARG A 135 -10.46 27.65 9.71
C ARG A 135 -11.46 28.58 9.02
N ASP A 136 -11.68 28.40 7.72
CA ASP A 136 -12.63 29.21 6.94
C ASP A 136 -13.31 28.37 5.83
N PRO A 137 -14.32 27.56 6.18
CA PRO A 137 -14.92 26.59 5.25
C PRO A 137 -15.63 27.22 4.05
N THR A 138 -16.06 28.47 4.20
CA THR A 138 -16.78 29.28 3.22
C THR A 138 -15.91 30.39 2.63
N GLY A 139 -14.61 30.37 2.90
CA GLY A 139 -13.66 31.35 2.39
C GLY A 139 -13.53 31.29 0.85
N PRO A 140 -13.02 32.36 0.22
CA PRO A 140 -12.94 32.48 -1.24
C PRO A 140 -12.14 31.36 -1.92
N TYR A 141 -11.19 30.75 -1.20
CA TYR A 141 -10.34 29.66 -1.71
C TYR A 141 -10.70 28.27 -1.17
N ALA A 142 -11.76 28.14 -0.38
CA ALA A 142 -12.10 26.87 0.27
C ALA A 142 -12.42 25.76 -0.76
N ASP A 143 -13.07 26.09 -1.87
CA ASP A 143 -13.34 25.12 -2.94
C ASP A 143 -12.09 24.71 -3.71
N GLU A 144 -11.16 25.63 -3.94
CA GLU A 144 -9.87 25.29 -4.55
C GLU A 144 -9.06 24.39 -3.63
N ALA A 145 -9.00 24.71 -2.33
CA ALA A 145 -8.34 23.88 -1.32
C ALA A 145 -8.93 22.46 -1.30
N ARG A 146 -10.26 22.32 -1.33
CA ARG A 146 -10.94 21.02 -1.42
C ARG A 146 -10.52 20.23 -2.66
N LYS A 147 -10.51 20.87 -3.84
CA LYS A 147 -10.07 20.24 -5.10
C LYS A 147 -8.62 19.76 -5.03
N ILE A 148 -7.71 20.57 -4.51
CA ILE A 148 -6.29 20.19 -4.35
C ILE A 148 -6.18 18.99 -3.42
N ARG A 149 -6.88 19.03 -2.29
CA ARG A 149 -6.87 17.95 -1.30
C ARG A 149 -7.36 16.64 -1.88
N ASP A 150 -8.48 16.67 -2.61
CA ASP A 150 -9.08 15.47 -3.19
C ASP A 150 -8.20 14.90 -4.31
N ARG A 151 -7.52 15.73 -5.09
CA ARG A 151 -6.47 15.31 -6.03
C ARG A 151 -5.35 14.54 -5.31
N ILE A 152 -4.80 15.11 -4.23
CA ILE A 152 -3.70 14.50 -3.46
C ILE A 152 -4.15 13.18 -2.81
N ARG A 153 -5.41 13.11 -2.33
CA ARG A 153 -6.01 11.87 -1.81
C ARG A 153 -6.06 10.78 -2.88
N ASN A 154 -6.44 11.12 -4.11
CA ASN A 154 -6.46 10.17 -5.23
C ASN A 154 -5.04 9.74 -5.65
N GLU A 155 -4.08 10.67 -5.70
CA GLU A 155 -2.67 10.35 -5.97
C GLU A 155 -2.11 9.36 -4.95
N ARG A 156 -2.40 9.58 -3.65
CA ARG A 156 -2.03 8.66 -2.58
C ARG A 156 -2.64 7.28 -2.77
N LEU A 157 -3.92 7.22 -3.13
CA LEU A 157 -4.65 5.97 -3.31
C LEU A 157 -4.04 5.12 -4.44
N GLU A 158 -3.67 5.77 -5.56
CA GLU A 158 -2.94 5.17 -6.67
C GLU A 158 -1.53 4.71 -6.27
N TYR A 159 -0.79 5.54 -5.52
CA TYR A 159 0.53 5.19 -5.00
C TYR A 159 0.47 3.94 -4.10
N ASP A 160 -0.45 3.91 -3.12
CA ASP A 160 -0.65 2.79 -2.22
C ASP A 160 -1.05 1.52 -2.97
N ARG A 161 -1.88 1.65 -4.01
CA ARG A 161 -2.27 0.53 -4.88
C ARG A 161 -1.06 -0.06 -5.60
N LYS A 162 -0.20 0.78 -6.21
CA LYS A 162 1.02 0.34 -6.90
C LYS A 162 1.98 -0.37 -5.95
N ASN A 163 2.22 0.20 -4.78
CA ASN A 163 3.09 -0.40 -3.77
C ASN A 163 2.57 -1.76 -3.29
N ARG A 164 1.26 -1.92 -3.09
CA ARG A 164 0.66 -3.22 -2.73
C ARG A 164 0.88 -4.26 -3.82
N MET A 165 0.62 -3.90 -5.08
CA MET A 165 0.83 -4.81 -6.22
C MET A 165 2.29 -5.21 -6.37
N GLU A 166 3.24 -4.27 -6.22
CA GLU A 166 4.66 -4.58 -6.28
C GLU A 166 5.12 -5.47 -5.11
N THR A 167 4.63 -5.18 -3.90
CA THR A 167 4.92 -5.98 -2.71
C THR A 167 4.42 -7.42 -2.88
N GLU A 168 3.20 -7.59 -3.39
CA GLU A 168 2.62 -8.90 -3.64
C GLU A 168 3.39 -9.66 -4.73
N ARG A 169 3.76 -8.97 -5.82
CA ARG A 169 4.60 -9.56 -6.87
C ARG A 169 5.94 -10.05 -6.32
N LYS A 170 6.64 -9.25 -5.51
CA LYS A 170 7.91 -9.64 -4.87
C LYS A 170 7.73 -10.85 -3.95
N ARG A 171 6.62 -10.92 -3.22
CA ARG A 171 6.29 -12.09 -2.37
C ARG A 171 6.08 -13.34 -3.21
N GLN A 172 5.36 -13.25 -4.32
CA GLN A 172 5.13 -14.39 -5.22
C GLN A 172 6.44 -14.84 -5.89
N GLU A 173 7.27 -13.91 -6.35
CA GLU A 173 8.59 -14.20 -6.92
C GLU A 173 9.50 -14.90 -5.88
N THR A 174 9.52 -14.41 -4.64
CA THR A 174 10.31 -15.00 -3.55
C THR A 174 9.78 -16.39 -3.15
N ALA A 175 8.47 -16.58 -3.10
CA ALA A 175 7.86 -17.88 -2.80
C ALA A 175 8.19 -18.92 -3.88
N LEU A 176 8.12 -18.53 -5.15
CA LEU A 176 8.49 -19.39 -6.28
C LEU A 176 9.98 -19.76 -6.23
N GLN A 177 10.86 -18.80 -5.94
CA GLN A 177 12.30 -19.08 -5.79
C GLN A 177 12.59 -20.03 -4.63
N LEU A 178 11.91 -19.86 -3.49
CA LEU A 178 12.06 -20.74 -2.34
C LEU A 178 11.60 -22.16 -2.67
N GLU A 179 10.46 -22.32 -3.35
CA GLU A 179 9.95 -23.61 -3.78
C GLU A 179 10.93 -24.31 -4.74
N GLN A 180 11.46 -23.59 -5.73
CA GLN A 180 12.47 -24.11 -6.66
C GLN A 180 13.75 -24.53 -5.93
N MET A 181 14.22 -23.71 -4.99
CA MET A 181 15.41 -24.01 -4.19
C MET A 181 15.19 -25.27 -3.33
N GLN A 182 14.01 -25.43 -2.73
CA GLN A 182 13.67 -26.64 -1.96
C GLN A 182 13.62 -27.88 -2.85
N GLN A 183 13.01 -27.79 -4.04
CA GLN A 183 12.99 -28.90 -5.01
C GLN A 183 14.39 -29.27 -5.50
N GLN A 184 15.25 -28.27 -5.74
CA GLN A 184 16.65 -28.50 -6.10
C GLN A 184 17.42 -29.18 -4.97
N GLN A 185 17.33 -28.67 -3.74
CA GLN A 185 17.98 -29.28 -2.57
C GLN A 185 17.50 -30.71 -2.33
N GLN A 186 16.20 -30.98 -2.49
CA GLN A 186 15.66 -32.33 -2.39
C GLN A 186 16.25 -33.22 -3.49
N THR A 187 16.27 -32.75 -4.74
CA THR A 187 16.84 -33.48 -5.88
C THR A 187 18.32 -33.79 -5.67
N GLU A 188 19.11 -32.82 -5.21
CA GLU A 188 20.52 -33.00 -4.87
C GLU A 188 20.73 -34.02 -3.76
N THR A 189 19.89 -33.98 -2.72
CA THR A 189 19.92 -34.96 -1.62
C THR A 189 19.65 -36.36 -2.14
N LEU A 190 18.59 -36.56 -2.94
CA LEU A 190 18.25 -37.86 -3.52
C LEU A 190 19.35 -38.37 -4.47
N ASN A 191 19.95 -37.48 -5.26
CA ASN A 191 21.06 -37.82 -6.16
C ASN A 191 22.31 -38.22 -5.38
N ARG A 192 22.64 -37.50 -4.31
CA ARG A 192 23.78 -37.82 -3.44
C ARG A 192 23.61 -39.19 -2.79
N GLU A 193 22.44 -39.49 -2.22
CA GLU A 193 22.18 -40.80 -1.62
C GLU A 193 22.20 -41.93 -2.65
N THR A 194 21.63 -41.68 -3.85
CA THR A 194 21.70 -42.61 -4.97
C THR A 194 23.15 -42.91 -5.36
N MET A 195 24.00 -41.89 -5.47
CA MET A 195 25.43 -42.06 -5.78
C MET A 195 26.18 -42.78 -4.66
N ASN A 196 25.86 -42.52 -3.39
CA ASN A 196 26.43 -43.21 -2.23
C ASN A 196 26.13 -44.72 -2.30
N ILE A 197 24.86 -45.09 -2.49
CA ILE A 197 24.44 -46.49 -2.64
C ILE A 197 25.13 -47.15 -3.85
N LYS A 198 25.12 -46.50 -5.01
CA LYS A 198 25.79 -46.99 -6.22
C LYS A 198 27.29 -47.23 -5.99
N SER A 199 27.96 -46.32 -5.27
CA SER A 199 29.39 -46.43 -4.95
C SER A 199 29.67 -47.63 -4.03
N ARG A 200 28.89 -47.80 -2.96
CA ARG A 200 29.03 -48.92 -2.01
C ARG A 200 28.80 -50.28 -2.65
N LEU A 201 28.01 -50.35 -3.72
CA LEU A 201 27.69 -51.59 -4.43
C LEU A 201 28.49 -51.77 -5.74
N ARG A 202 29.46 -50.89 -6.04
CA ARG A 202 30.23 -50.92 -7.30
C ARG A 202 30.94 -52.26 -7.53
N GLU A 203 31.56 -52.82 -6.49
CA GLU A 203 32.27 -54.11 -6.54
C GLU A 203 31.30 -55.31 -6.69
N HIS A 204 30.02 -55.10 -6.41
CA HIS A 204 28.96 -56.10 -6.47
C HIS A 204 28.02 -55.92 -7.67
N SER A 205 28.47 -55.25 -8.73
CA SER A 205 27.72 -55.01 -9.98
C SER A 205 27.29 -56.29 -10.73
N HIS A 206 27.91 -57.43 -10.42
CA HIS A 206 27.50 -58.75 -10.90
C HIS A 206 26.22 -59.27 -10.21
N ILE A 207 25.83 -58.70 -9.07
CA ILE A 207 24.59 -59.01 -8.34
C ILE A 207 23.58 -57.88 -8.53
N PHE A 208 23.99 -56.63 -8.28
CA PHE A 208 23.12 -55.45 -8.38
C PHE A 208 23.41 -54.64 -9.65
N SER A 209 22.50 -54.68 -10.62
CA SER A 209 22.62 -53.95 -11.89
C SER A 209 21.77 -52.69 -11.85
N PHE A 210 22.38 -51.51 -11.78
CA PHE A 210 21.63 -50.25 -11.82
C PHE A 210 21.14 -49.93 -13.24
N ASN A 211 19.89 -49.45 -13.36
CA ASN A 211 19.22 -49.19 -14.64
C ASN A 211 19.22 -47.70 -15.04
N ASP A 212 19.89 -46.84 -14.25
CA ASP A 212 19.98 -45.37 -14.44
C ASP A 212 18.64 -44.61 -14.50
N ASP A 213 17.56 -45.24 -14.06
CA ASP A 213 16.19 -44.71 -14.02
C ASP A 213 15.64 -44.60 -12.58
N GLY A 214 16.54 -44.69 -11.58
CA GLY A 214 16.20 -44.76 -10.15
C GLY A 214 15.92 -46.18 -9.65
N THR A 215 16.12 -47.21 -10.48
CA THR A 215 15.97 -48.63 -10.12
C THR A 215 17.26 -49.44 -10.27
N PHE A 216 17.29 -50.63 -9.67
CA PHE A 216 18.31 -51.64 -9.92
C PHE A 216 17.67 -53.03 -10.05
N THR A 217 18.32 -53.92 -10.78
CA THR A 217 17.92 -55.31 -10.95
C THR A 217 18.82 -56.19 -10.11
N ASP A 218 18.23 -57.00 -9.23
CA ASP A 218 18.95 -58.09 -8.55
C ASP A 218 19.06 -59.29 -9.50
N LYS A 219 20.26 -59.57 -10.00
CA LYS A 219 20.51 -60.63 -10.99
C LYS A 219 20.28 -62.05 -10.43
N ARG A 220 20.22 -62.22 -9.11
CA ARG A 220 19.96 -63.53 -8.49
C ARG A 220 18.49 -63.93 -8.63
N THR A 221 17.60 -62.95 -8.54
CA THR A 221 16.15 -63.15 -8.54
C THR A 221 15.47 -62.67 -9.82
N GLY A 222 16.11 -61.78 -10.58
CA GLY A 222 15.54 -61.09 -11.72
C GLY A 222 14.64 -59.91 -11.36
N LEU A 223 14.42 -59.66 -10.06
CA LEU A 223 13.52 -58.62 -9.58
C LEU A 223 14.14 -57.23 -9.72
N THR A 224 13.30 -56.25 -10.04
CA THR A 224 13.68 -54.83 -10.09
C THR A 224 13.26 -54.13 -8.80
N TRP A 225 14.15 -53.33 -8.24
CA TRP A 225 13.98 -52.63 -6.97
C TRP A 225 14.20 -51.13 -7.14
N CYS A 226 13.53 -50.32 -6.34
CA CYS A 226 13.89 -48.90 -6.23
C CYS A 226 15.28 -48.76 -5.59
N VAL A 227 16.10 -47.82 -6.04
CA VAL A 227 17.40 -47.56 -5.39
C VAL A 227 17.23 -46.94 -4.01
N LEU A 228 16.29 -46.00 -3.89
CA LEU A 228 15.98 -45.35 -2.61
C LEU A 228 14.72 -45.95 -2.01
N ASP A 229 14.72 -46.12 -0.69
CA ASP A 229 13.53 -46.49 0.06
C ASP A 229 12.64 -45.26 0.39
N SER A 230 11.42 -45.52 0.85
CA SER A 230 10.45 -44.45 1.13
C SER A 230 10.88 -43.49 2.24
N SER A 231 11.76 -43.91 3.17
CA SER A 231 12.20 -43.04 4.25
C SER A 231 13.13 -41.95 3.74
N VAL A 232 13.99 -42.26 2.76
CA VAL A 232 14.85 -41.29 2.09
C VAL A 232 14.04 -40.38 1.18
N VAL A 233 13.10 -40.94 0.40
CA VAL A 233 12.30 -40.16 -0.57
C VAL A 233 11.29 -39.23 0.12
N LEU A 234 10.64 -39.67 1.19
CA LEU A 234 9.58 -38.93 1.86
C LEU A 234 10.04 -38.19 3.12
N GLY A 235 11.24 -38.48 3.63
CA GLY A 235 11.74 -37.92 4.89
C GLY A 235 10.95 -38.36 6.13
N LYS A 236 10.12 -39.40 6.02
CA LYS A 236 9.28 -39.94 7.10
C LYS A 236 9.04 -41.44 6.93
N CYS A 237 8.68 -42.09 8.02
CA CYS A 237 8.18 -43.46 7.99
C CYS A 237 6.67 -43.49 7.68
N LEU A 238 6.18 -44.66 7.28
CA LEU A 238 4.79 -44.90 6.87
C LEU A 238 4.17 -45.99 7.72
N ASN A 239 2.89 -45.84 8.07
CA ASN A 239 2.10 -46.98 8.53
C ASN A 239 1.80 -47.93 7.37
N TYR A 240 1.26 -49.12 7.67
CA TYR A 240 1.09 -50.13 6.65
C TYR A 240 0.09 -49.74 5.53
N GLY A 241 -0.99 -49.05 5.89
CA GLY A 241 -1.97 -48.56 4.92
C GLY A 241 -1.36 -47.52 3.98
N GLU A 242 -0.59 -46.57 4.54
CA GLU A 242 0.16 -45.57 3.78
C GLU A 242 1.23 -46.22 2.88
N ALA A 243 1.88 -47.28 3.35
CA ALA A 243 2.87 -48.05 2.60
C ALA A 243 2.26 -48.70 1.35
N LEU A 244 1.08 -49.32 1.47
CA LEU A 244 0.33 -49.85 0.34
C LEU A 244 -0.07 -48.74 -0.65
N HIS A 245 -0.55 -47.62 -0.13
CA HIS A 245 -0.91 -46.47 -0.97
C HIS A 245 0.31 -45.90 -1.71
N TYR A 246 1.46 -45.82 -1.05
CA TYR A 246 2.72 -45.35 -1.63
C TYR A 246 3.15 -46.23 -2.81
N VAL A 247 3.23 -47.55 -2.65
CA VAL A 247 3.65 -48.44 -3.76
C VAL A 247 2.68 -48.41 -4.94
N ASN A 248 1.37 -48.32 -4.68
CA ASN A 248 0.36 -48.25 -5.76
C ASN A 248 0.52 -46.99 -6.64
N ASN A 249 0.96 -45.88 -6.04
CA ASN A 249 1.16 -44.61 -6.74
C ASN A 249 2.60 -44.39 -7.21
N LEU A 250 3.53 -45.29 -6.86
CA LEU A 250 4.94 -45.17 -7.24
C LEU A 250 5.11 -45.31 -8.76
N ARG A 251 5.99 -44.49 -9.34
CA ARG A 251 6.28 -44.45 -10.79
C ARG A 251 7.78 -44.42 -11.11
N THR A 252 8.62 -44.80 -10.15
CA THR A 252 10.08 -44.87 -10.32
C THR A 252 10.44 -45.71 -11.54
N GLY A 253 11.43 -45.29 -12.32
CA GLY A 253 11.83 -45.95 -13.57
C GLY A 253 10.78 -45.96 -14.68
N GLY A 254 9.74 -45.12 -14.59
CA GLY A 254 8.61 -45.16 -15.53
C GLY A 254 7.74 -46.43 -15.40
N LYS A 255 8.00 -47.28 -14.39
CA LYS A 255 7.28 -48.52 -14.13
C LYS A 255 6.03 -48.25 -13.29
N ASN A 256 4.97 -49.01 -13.54
CA ASN A 256 3.79 -49.10 -12.69
C ASN A 256 3.81 -50.45 -11.94
N ARG A 257 2.83 -50.73 -11.07
CA ARG A 257 2.72 -52.02 -10.34
C ARG A 257 3.88 -52.34 -9.38
N TRP A 258 4.51 -51.31 -8.83
CA TRP A 258 5.34 -51.46 -7.65
C TRP A 258 4.53 -52.06 -6.50
N ARG A 259 5.14 -52.96 -5.73
CA ARG A 259 4.51 -53.61 -4.58
C ARG A 259 5.43 -53.67 -3.38
N LEU A 260 4.83 -53.96 -2.22
CA LEU A 260 5.61 -54.39 -1.06
C LEU A 260 6.25 -55.76 -1.35
N PRO A 261 7.50 -56.00 -0.91
CA PRO A 261 8.13 -57.30 -1.09
C PRO A 261 7.57 -58.36 -0.14
N THR A 262 7.84 -59.63 -0.43
CA THR A 262 7.68 -60.75 0.51
C THR A 262 8.84 -60.79 1.51
N PHE A 263 8.72 -61.61 2.56
CA PHE A 263 9.84 -61.84 3.49
C PHE A 263 11.08 -62.36 2.77
N SER A 264 10.92 -63.33 1.87
CA SER A 264 12.04 -63.97 1.18
C SER A 264 12.77 -62.97 0.27
N GLU A 265 12.05 -62.08 -0.39
CA GLU A 265 12.63 -61.04 -1.26
C GLU A 265 13.45 -60.03 -0.45
N LEU A 266 12.89 -59.48 0.65
CA LEU A 266 13.62 -58.55 1.52
C LEU A 266 14.80 -59.22 2.22
N ALA A 267 14.63 -60.47 2.70
CA ALA A 267 15.72 -61.22 3.29
C ALA A 267 16.84 -61.50 2.27
N GLY A 268 16.50 -61.70 1.00
CA GLY A 268 17.47 -61.92 -0.08
C GLY A 268 18.45 -60.78 -0.27
N ILE A 269 18.02 -59.53 -0.04
CA ILE A 269 18.87 -58.33 -0.20
C ILE A 269 19.42 -57.78 1.12
N TYR A 270 18.75 -58.01 2.26
CA TYR A 270 19.16 -57.44 3.57
C TYR A 270 19.74 -58.45 4.57
N LYS A 271 19.65 -59.76 4.31
CA LYS A 271 20.13 -60.82 5.21
C LYS A 271 21.17 -61.74 4.58
N GLN A 272 21.69 -61.35 3.42
CA GLN A 272 22.67 -62.11 2.68
C GLN A 272 23.73 -61.17 2.11
N GLU A 273 24.99 -61.61 2.11
CA GLU A 273 26.07 -60.86 1.49
C GLU A 273 25.99 -60.92 -0.04
N PRO A 274 26.30 -59.81 -0.74
CA PRO A 274 26.54 -58.47 -0.20
C PRO A 274 25.22 -57.81 0.27
N PHE A 275 25.22 -57.28 1.49
CA PHE A 275 24.03 -56.62 2.06
C PHE A 275 23.74 -55.33 1.32
N TYR A 276 22.47 -55.12 0.95
CA TYR A 276 22.02 -53.85 0.44
C TYR A 276 22.21 -52.76 1.50
N PRO A 277 22.89 -51.64 1.18
CA PRO A 277 23.13 -50.59 2.13
C PRO A 277 21.81 -49.90 2.46
N SER A 278 21.45 -49.89 3.75
CA SER A 278 20.26 -49.22 4.25
C SER A 278 20.62 -48.41 5.48
N GLU A 279 20.19 -47.15 5.48
CA GLU A 279 20.17 -46.28 6.65
C GLU A 279 18.77 -46.26 7.29
N SER A 280 17.86 -47.15 6.89
CA SER A 280 16.46 -47.23 7.35
C SER A 280 16.36 -47.38 8.87
N TRP A 281 15.39 -46.65 9.43
CA TRP A 281 15.40 -46.30 10.85
C TRP A 281 14.99 -47.46 11.77
N LYS A 282 14.32 -48.52 11.28
CA LYS A 282 13.96 -49.72 12.05
C LYS A 282 13.80 -50.99 11.21
N TRP A 283 12.87 -51.00 10.25
CA TRP A 283 12.53 -52.17 9.45
C TRP A 283 11.75 -51.82 8.17
N PHE A 284 11.64 -52.79 7.26
CA PHE A 284 10.89 -52.73 6.02
C PHE A 284 9.59 -53.52 6.11
N TRP A 285 8.51 -52.96 5.57
CA TRP A 285 7.21 -53.63 5.45
C TRP A 285 7.24 -54.74 4.41
N THR A 286 6.60 -55.87 4.72
CA THR A 286 6.32 -56.92 3.73
C THR A 286 4.86 -56.92 3.30
N ILE A 287 4.54 -57.60 2.20
CA ILE A 287 3.15 -57.83 1.78
C ILE A 287 2.43 -58.85 2.69
N GLU A 288 3.17 -59.58 3.53
CA GLU A 288 2.65 -60.71 4.29
C GLU A 288 1.97 -60.26 5.58
N LYS A 289 0.64 -60.39 5.58
CA LYS A 289 -0.21 -60.11 6.75
C LYS A 289 -0.62 -61.38 7.46
N VAL A 290 -0.77 -61.29 8.78
CA VAL A 290 -1.37 -62.33 9.62
C VAL A 290 -2.37 -61.69 10.59
N VAL A 291 -3.45 -62.41 10.87
CA VAL A 291 -4.43 -62.03 11.89
C VAL A 291 -4.09 -62.78 13.17
N LYS A 292 -3.84 -62.05 14.27
CA LYS A 292 -3.64 -62.62 15.61
C LYS A 292 -4.75 -62.13 16.53
N GLY A 293 -5.78 -62.97 16.73
CA GLY A 293 -7.00 -62.56 17.44
C GLY A 293 -7.76 -61.49 16.65
N TYR A 294 -7.91 -60.30 17.24
CA TYR A 294 -8.57 -59.14 16.63
C TYR A 294 -7.60 -58.13 16.00
N HIS A 295 -6.30 -58.43 16.01
CA HIS A 295 -5.27 -57.51 15.49
C HIS A 295 -4.71 -58.00 14.16
N GLU A 296 -4.71 -57.12 13.16
CA GLU A 296 -3.92 -57.29 11.94
C GLU A 296 -2.46 -56.97 12.23
N MET A 297 -1.60 -57.95 11.98
CA MET A 297 -0.17 -57.85 12.14
C MET A 297 0.49 -58.05 10.77
N VAL A 298 1.57 -57.32 10.53
CA VAL A 298 2.27 -57.37 9.25
C VAL A 298 3.71 -57.77 9.48
N GLY A 299 4.19 -58.63 8.59
CA GLY A 299 5.58 -59.01 8.53
C GLY A 299 6.52 -57.83 8.31
N ILE A 300 7.66 -57.87 9.00
CA ILE A 300 8.73 -56.88 8.83
C ILE A 300 10.11 -57.55 8.70
N VAL A 301 11.01 -56.90 7.98
CA VAL A 301 12.43 -57.27 7.91
C VAL A 301 13.27 -56.11 8.44
N ASN A 302 14.03 -56.34 9.51
CA ASN A 302 14.92 -55.31 10.08
C ASN A 302 16.08 -54.99 9.12
N ALA A 303 16.57 -53.76 9.14
CA ALA A 303 17.67 -53.31 8.29
C ALA A 303 19.07 -53.74 8.79
N GLY A 304 19.16 -54.36 9.98
CA GLY A 304 20.42 -54.79 10.58
C GLY A 304 21.16 -55.85 9.75
N LYS A 305 22.49 -55.80 9.74
CA LYS A 305 23.36 -56.77 9.04
C LYS A 305 23.51 -58.04 9.87
N GLU A 306 22.45 -58.84 9.90
CA GLU A 306 22.41 -60.11 10.64
C GLU A 306 22.12 -61.23 9.64
N ASN A 307 22.91 -62.31 9.71
CA ASN A 307 22.71 -63.51 8.86
C ASN A 307 21.57 -64.41 9.36
N VAL A 308 21.03 -64.13 10.55
CA VAL A 308 19.91 -64.88 11.14
C VAL A 308 18.64 -64.08 10.96
N PHE A 309 17.77 -64.55 10.07
CA PHE A 309 16.47 -63.94 9.83
C PHE A 309 15.39 -64.63 10.66
N GLN A 310 14.80 -63.89 11.61
CA GLN A 310 13.58 -64.31 12.31
C GLN A 310 12.40 -63.47 11.83
N ARG A 311 11.31 -64.13 11.43
CA ARG A 311 10.09 -63.44 11.00
C ARG A 311 9.48 -62.71 12.19
N GLN A 312 9.46 -61.38 12.09
CA GLN A 312 8.82 -60.51 13.06
C GLN A 312 7.54 -59.94 12.47
N TYR A 313 6.58 -59.65 13.36
CA TYR A 313 5.29 -59.10 13.01
C TYR A 313 4.94 -57.96 13.95
N VAL A 314 4.50 -56.85 13.39
CA VAL A 314 4.10 -55.66 14.15
C VAL A 314 2.70 -55.19 13.72
N PRO A 315 1.96 -54.46 14.57
CA PRO A 315 0.65 -53.94 14.21
C PRO A 315 0.70 -53.02 12.98
N THR A 316 -0.37 -52.99 12.18
CA THR A 316 -0.47 -52.17 10.96
C THR A 316 -0.29 -50.66 11.18
N LYS A 317 -0.51 -50.18 12.42
CA LYS A 317 -0.37 -48.77 12.82
C LYS A 317 1.05 -48.35 13.14
N GLU A 318 1.98 -49.29 13.28
CA GLU A 318 3.38 -48.96 13.55
C GLU A 318 4.01 -48.21 12.39
N CYS A 319 5.16 -47.58 12.64
CA CYS A 319 5.91 -46.89 11.60
C CYS A 319 6.96 -47.80 10.98
N GLY A 320 7.01 -47.87 9.65
CA GLY A 320 8.00 -48.66 8.91
C GLY A 320 8.35 -48.04 7.57
N THR A 321 9.27 -48.69 6.87
CA THR A 321 9.82 -48.21 5.59
C THR A 321 9.40 -49.12 4.45
N VAL A 322 9.28 -48.57 3.24
CA VAL A 322 9.03 -49.34 2.02
C VAL A 322 10.28 -49.35 1.15
N HIS A 323 10.78 -50.54 0.83
CA HIS A 323 11.70 -50.75 -0.28
C HIS A 323 10.94 -51.48 -1.37
N ALA A 324 10.44 -50.72 -2.35
CA ALA A 324 9.50 -51.26 -3.33
C ALA A 324 10.18 -52.17 -4.34
N VAL A 325 9.48 -53.25 -4.71
CA VAL A 325 9.92 -54.23 -5.69
C VAL A 325 8.93 -54.33 -6.84
N HIS A 326 9.44 -54.66 -8.02
CA HIS A 326 8.72 -54.87 -9.26
C HIS A 326 9.20 -56.18 -9.92
N PRO A 327 8.27 -57.02 -10.45
CA PRO A 327 8.61 -58.25 -11.16
C PRO A 327 9.50 -58.07 -12.40
#